data_AF-A0A5N7XTY9-F1
#
_entry.id   AF-A0A5N7XTY9-F1
#
_cell.length_a   1.000
_cell.length_b   1.000
_cell.length_c   1.000
_cell.angle_alpha   90.00
_cell.angle_beta   90.00
_cell.angle_gamma   90.00
#
_symmetry.space_group_name_H-M   'P 1'
#
loop_
_entity.id
_entity.type
_entity.pdbx_description
1 polymer ?
#
loop_
_entity_poly.entity_id
_entity_poly.type
_entity_poly.pdbx_seq_one_letter_code
_entity_poly.pdbx_strand_id
1 'polypeptide(L)'
;MKRICSIYKSPRKNEMYLYVLKADALKRVPEGLLAVFGPPAHAFDLVLSPERKLSREDIATVLENLDKQGYHLQMPPPEEEYIEHLPDELLRRNDPV
;
A
#
# COMPACT_ATOMS: atom_id res chain seq x y z
N MET A 1 22.61 3.10 7.56
CA MET A 1 22.88 3.60 6.19
C MET A 1 21.64 4.33 5.68
N LYS A 2 21.78 5.46 4.96
CA LYS A 2 20.64 6.22 4.39
C LYS A 2 20.44 5.82 2.92
N ARG A 3 19.19 5.67 2.46
CA ARG A 3 18.85 5.29 1.08
C ARG A 3 17.85 6.27 0.48
N ILE A 4 18.06 6.68 -0.76
CA ILE A 4 17.09 7.50 -1.49
C ILE A 4 16.13 6.56 -2.21
N CYS A 5 14.86 6.64 -1.86
CA CYS A 5 13.80 5.81 -2.42
C CYS A 5 12.80 6.67 -3.16
N SER A 6 12.28 6.16 -4.27
CA SER A 6 11.17 6.75 -5.01
C SER A 6 9.90 5.99 -4.66
N ILE A 7 8.84 6.72 -4.36
CA ILE A 7 7.55 6.17 -3.98
C ILE A 7 6.57 6.43 -5.12
N TYR A 8 5.98 5.35 -5.63
CA TYR A 8 4.96 5.38 -6.66
C TYR A 8 3.61 5.05 -6.04
N LYS A 9 2.56 5.72 -6.48
CA LYS A 9 1.18 5.42 -6.13
C LYS A 9 0.49 4.66 -7.26
N SER A 10 -0.37 3.71 -6.89
CA SER A 10 -1.24 3.05 -7.86
C SER A 10 -2.45 3.94 -8.17
N PRO A 11 -2.86 4.05 -9.44
CA PRO A 11 -4.16 4.64 -9.80
C PRO A 11 -5.31 3.63 -9.69
N ARG A 12 -5.02 2.33 -9.46
CA ARG A 12 -6.04 1.27 -9.38
C ARG A 12 -6.69 1.20 -8.00
N LYS A 13 -5.90 1.39 -6.95
CA LYS A 13 -6.36 1.36 -5.56
C LYS A 13 -5.78 2.56 -4.82
N ASN A 14 -6.67 3.31 -4.16
CA ASN A 14 -6.24 4.39 -3.29
C ASN A 14 -5.34 3.84 -2.19
N GLU A 15 -4.32 4.62 -1.83
CA GLU A 15 -3.40 4.32 -0.74
C GLU A 15 -2.53 3.06 -0.89
N MET A 16 -2.47 2.50 -2.11
CA MET A 16 -1.48 1.50 -2.49
C MET A 16 -0.21 2.19 -3.00
N TYR A 17 0.94 1.82 -2.42
CA TYR A 17 2.23 2.42 -2.75
C TYR A 17 3.31 1.38 -3.03
N LEU A 18 4.23 1.73 -3.93
CA LEU A 18 5.40 0.94 -4.26
C LEU A 18 6.66 1.75 -3.96
N TYR A 19 7.51 1.20 -3.11
CA TYR A 19 8.78 1.78 -2.71
C TYR A 19 9.89 1.07 -3.49
N VAL A 20 10.76 1.85 -4.13
CA VAL A 20 11.93 1.32 -4.85
C VAL A 20 13.14 2.22 -4.61
N LEU A 21 14.35 1.67 -4.75
CA LEU A 21 15.56 2.49 -4.75
C LEU A 21 15.54 3.43 -5.95
N LYS A 22 15.86 4.71 -5.73
CA LYS A 22 15.86 5.70 -6.81
C LYS A 22 16.78 5.34 -7.97
N ALA A 23 17.90 4.65 -7.68
CA ALA A 23 18.85 4.19 -8.69
C ALA A 23 18.28 3.07 -9.59
N ASP A 24 17.47 2.18 -9.01
CA ASP A 24 16.89 1.04 -9.72
C ASP A 24 15.56 1.39 -10.41
N ALA A 25 14.84 2.39 -9.88
CA ALA A 25 13.48 2.71 -10.27
C ALA A 25 12.61 1.44 -10.30
N LEU A 26 11.90 1.17 -11.39
CA LEU A 26 10.99 0.01 -11.49
C LEU A 26 11.66 -1.26 -12.04
N LYS A 27 12.98 -1.25 -12.30
CA LYS A 27 13.68 -2.35 -12.98
C LYS A 27 13.63 -3.69 -12.24
N ARG A 28 13.57 -3.64 -10.90
CA ARG A 28 13.55 -4.82 -10.03
C ARG A 28 12.14 -5.28 -9.66
N VAL A 29 11.12 -4.63 -10.20
CA VAL A 29 9.72 -4.92 -9.88
C VAL A 29 9.21 -5.98 -10.86
N PRO A 30 8.67 -7.12 -10.40
CA PRO A 30 8.12 -8.15 -11.27
C PRO A 30 6.96 -7.62 -12.12
N GLU A 31 6.90 -8.02 -13.39
CA GLU A 31 5.84 -7.59 -14.31
C GLU A 31 4.45 -7.98 -13.82
N GLY A 32 4.29 -9.16 -13.20
CA GLY A 32 3.03 -9.58 -12.60
C GLY A 32 2.55 -8.64 -11.50
N LEU A 33 3.48 -8.07 -10.71
CA LEU A 33 3.13 -7.08 -9.71
C LEU A 33 2.74 -5.74 -10.36
N LEU A 34 3.48 -5.29 -11.37
CA LEU A 34 3.16 -4.07 -12.11
C LEU A 34 1.79 -4.17 -12.81
N ALA A 35 1.41 -5.34 -13.30
CA ALA A 35 0.11 -5.57 -13.91
C ALA A 35 -1.05 -5.33 -12.91
N VAL A 36 -0.91 -5.82 -11.68
CA VAL A 36 -1.90 -5.59 -10.61
C VAL A 36 -1.84 -4.15 -10.09
N PHE A 37 -0.63 -3.60 -9.97
CA PHE A 37 -0.40 -2.22 -9.52
C PHE A 37 -0.93 -1.18 -10.51
N GLY A 38 -1.00 -1.52 -11.80
CA GLY A 38 -1.31 -0.59 -12.87
C GLY A 38 -0.16 0.39 -13.17
N PRO A 39 -0.39 1.42 -14.00
CA PRO A 39 0.66 2.35 -14.40
C PRO A 39 1.14 3.16 -13.19
N PRO A 40 2.39 2.97 -12.71
CA PRO A 40 2.85 3.61 -11.49
C PRO A 40 3.00 5.12 -11.70
N ALA A 41 2.35 5.92 -10.85
CA ALA A 41 2.53 7.36 -10.85
C ALA A 41 3.53 7.76 -9.76
N HIS A 42 4.61 8.44 -10.12
CA HIS A 42 5.57 8.94 -9.12
C HIS A 42 4.85 9.90 -8.16
N ALA A 43 4.98 9.66 -6.87
CA ALA A 43 4.37 10.48 -5.83
C ALA A 43 5.40 11.46 -5.26
N PHE A 44 6.50 10.94 -4.69
CA PHE A 44 7.60 11.73 -4.15
C PHE A 44 8.81 10.83 -3.87
N ASP A 45 9.96 11.47 -3.64
CA ASP A 45 11.17 10.80 -3.19
C ASP A 45 11.36 10.99 -1.68
N LEU A 46 11.92 9.98 -1.03
CA LEU A 46 12.14 9.95 0.41
C LEU A 46 13.51 9.38 0.75
N VAL A 47 14.20 10.02 1.69
CA VAL A 47 15.40 9.41 2.30
C VAL A 47 14.94 8.51 3.44
N LEU A 48 15.15 7.20 3.26
CA LEU A 48 14.92 6.20 4.30
C LEU A 48 16.18 6.04 5.15
N SER A 49 15.97 6.03 6.46
CA SER A 49 16.97 5.71 7.49
C SER A 49 16.30 4.83 8.54
N PRO A 50 17.05 3.97 9.27
CA PRO A 50 16.45 3.09 10.28
C PRO A 50 15.67 3.83 11.38
N GLU A 51 16.03 5.07 11.67
CA GLU A 51 15.38 5.92 12.68
C GLU A 51 14.11 6.62 12.16
N ARG A 52 13.82 6.52 10.85
CA ARG A 52 12.69 7.22 10.26
C ARG A 52 11.40 6.46 10.51
N LYS A 53 10.44 7.13 11.14
CA LYS A 53 9.09 6.58 11.31
C LYS A 53 8.27 6.77 10.04
N LEU A 54 7.70 5.68 9.55
CA LEU A 54 6.69 5.70 8.49
C LEU A 54 5.29 5.57 9.13
N SER A 55 4.28 6.12 8.48
CA SER A 55 2.91 6.14 9.04
C SER A 55 2.18 4.81 8.94
N ARG A 56 2.48 4.01 7.91
CA ARG A 56 1.73 2.80 7.58
C ARG A 56 2.56 1.51 7.56
N GLU A 57 3.86 1.63 7.40
CA GLU A 57 4.76 0.49 7.23
C GLU A 57 5.86 0.50 8.27
N ASP A 58 6.42 -0.67 8.56
CA ASP A 58 7.60 -0.79 9.40
C ASP A 58 8.88 -0.49 8.60
N ILE A 59 9.70 0.44 9.09
CA ILE A 59 10.89 0.89 8.38
C ILE A 59 11.93 -0.23 8.21
N ALA A 60 12.07 -1.13 9.18
CA ALA A 60 13.02 -2.23 9.10
C ALA A 60 12.61 -3.22 7.98
N THR A 61 11.32 -3.53 7.90
CA THR A 61 10.73 -4.37 6.86
C THR A 61 10.89 -3.75 5.47
N VAL A 62 10.62 -2.45 5.33
CA VAL A 62 10.82 -1.74 4.06
C VAL A 62 12.29 -1.80 3.62
N LEU A 63 13.21 -1.49 4.53
CA LEU A 63 14.65 -1.51 4.24
C LEU A 63 15.14 -2.92 3.87
N GLU A 64 14.66 -3.96 4.55
CA GLU A 64 14.99 -5.35 4.26
C GLU A 64 14.49 -5.77 2.87
N ASN A 65 13.24 -5.47 2.53
CA ASN A 65 12.66 -5.81 1.24
C ASN A 65 13.38 -5.08 0.09
N LEU A 66 13.73 -3.81 0.28
CA LEU A 66 14.52 -3.06 -0.69
C LEU A 66 15.91 -3.67 -0.93
N ASP A 67 16.55 -4.24 0.10
CA ASP A 67 17.84 -4.90 -0.05
C ASP A 67 17.70 -6.26 -0.76
N LYS A 68 16.78 -7.10 -0.28
CA LYS A 68 16.63 -8.48 -0.76
C LYS A 68 16.05 -8.55 -2.18
N GLN A 69 14.90 -7.91 -2.40
CA GLN A 69 14.14 -8.04 -3.65
C GLN A 69 14.15 -6.76 -4.50
N GLY A 70 14.48 -5.59 -3.94
CA GLY A 70 14.60 -4.33 -4.68
C GLY A 70 13.32 -3.48 -4.69
N TYR A 71 12.24 -3.93 -4.06
CA TYR A 71 11.00 -3.19 -3.95
C TYR A 71 10.24 -3.57 -2.66
N HIS A 72 9.37 -2.69 -2.18
CA HIS A 72 8.42 -2.97 -1.12
C HIS A 72 7.02 -2.48 -1.55
N LEU A 73 6.01 -3.33 -1.40
CA LEU A 73 4.62 -3.01 -1.73
C LEU A 73 3.84 -2.76 -0.43
N GLN A 74 3.33 -1.55 -0.28
CA GLN A 74 2.36 -1.19 0.75
C GLN A 74 0.96 -1.39 0.19
N MET A 75 0.21 -2.30 0.79
CA MET A 75 -1.20 -2.52 0.46
C MET A 75 -2.08 -1.45 1.12
N PRO A 76 -3.21 -1.10 0.50
CA PRO A 76 -4.21 -0.29 1.18
C PRO A 76 -4.79 -1.07 2.36
N PRO A 77 -5.27 -0.38 3.41
CA PRO A 77 -5.99 -1.03 4.49
C PRO A 77 -7.20 -1.76 3.90
N PRO A 78 -7.63 -2.87 4.50
CA PRO A 78 -8.91 -3.47 4.14
C PRO A 78 -10.00 -2.41 4.30
N GLU A 79 -10.89 -2.30 3.32
CA GLU A 79 -12.12 -1.53 3.50
C GLU A 79 -12.84 -2.16 4.68
N GLU A 80 -13.03 -1.40 5.77
CA GLU A 80 -13.96 -1.82 6.82
C GLU A 80 -15.33 -1.91 6.13
N GLU A 81 -15.73 -3.15 5.83
CA GLU A 81 -17.06 -3.46 5.31
C GLU A 81 -18.03 -2.89 6.35
N TYR A 82 -18.65 -1.76 6.02
CA TYR A 82 -19.60 -1.08 6.89
C TYR A 82 -20.82 -2.00 6.95
N ILE A 83 -20.79 -2.99 7.84
CA ILE A 83 -21.97 -3.76 8.19
C ILE A 83 -22.87 -2.77 8.92
N GLU A 84 -23.76 -2.11 8.17
CA GLU A 84 -24.89 -1.43 8.76
C GLU A 84 -25.71 -2.49 9.48
N HIS A 85 -25.49 -2.64 10.79
CA HIS A 85 -26.40 -3.36 11.66
C HIS A 85 -27.72 -2.58 11.66
N LEU A 86 -28.61 -2.93 10.72
CA LEU A 86 -30.00 -2.49 10.76
C LEU A 86 -30.57 -2.91 12.11
N PRO A 87 -31.13 -1.98 12.91
CA PRO A 87 -31.75 -2.34 14.18
C PRO A 87 -32.85 -3.37 13.95
N ASP A 88 -32.95 -4.37 14.84
CA ASP A 88 -33.92 -5.48 14.75
C ASP A 88 -35.37 -5.02 14.51
N GLU A 89 -35.73 -3.81 14.96
CA GLU A 89 -37.05 -3.22 14.77
C GLU A 89 -37.44 -3.01 13.30
N LEU A 90 -36.46 -2.80 12.40
CA LEU A 90 -36.71 -2.67 10.96
C LEU A 90 -36.85 -4.02 10.25
N LEU A 91 -36.32 -5.11 10.83
CA LEU A 91 -36.46 -6.47 10.30
C LEU A 91 -37.84 -7.07 10.59
N ARG A 92 -38.49 -6.66 11.69
CA ARG A 92 -39.79 -7.20 12.17
C ARG A 92 -41.01 -6.50 11.60
N ARG A 93 -40.85 -5.43 10.82
CA ARG A 93 -41.97 -4.60 10.35
C ARG A 93 -42.75 -5.22 9.17
N ASN A 94 -42.26 -6.32 8.61
CA ASN A 94 -42.86 -7.00 7.46
C ASN A 94 -43.43 -8.39 7.77
N ASP A 95 -43.56 -8.81 9.03
CA ASP A 95 -44.25 -10.05 9.36
C ASP A 95 -45.77 -9.83 9.17
N PRO A 96 -46.41 -10.45 8.15
CA PRO A 96 -47.87 -10.40 8.03
C PRO A 96 -48.46 -11.30 9.11
N VAL A 97 -49.40 -10.76 9.90
CA VAL A 97 -50.29 -11.52 10.78
C VAL A 97 -51.26 -12.35 9.93
#